data_AF-A0A8T5B8X3-F1
#
_entry.id   AF-A0A8T5B8X3-F1
#
_cell.length_a   1.000
_cell.length_b   1.000
_cell.length_c   1.000
_cell.angle_alpha   90.00
_cell.angle_beta   90.00
_cell.angle_gamma   90.00
#
_symmetry.space_group_name_H-M   'P 1'
#
loop_
_entity.id
_entity.type
_entity.pdbx_description
1 polymer ?
#
loop_
_entity_poly.entity_id
_entity_poly.type
_entity_poly.pdbx_seq_one_letter_code
_entity_poly.pdbx_strand_id
1 'polypeptide(L)'
;MDILTHIFLPLTLIYLLKRDFRAWHIGLALLAILPDFDVLTGIHRGLFHSILFLGPLAAGILALEYKLRRRLKHSLIAVAFLFSHILLDFISGGVPFLYPLVNVGVGLEFPLILRFGESVSLVDISPKIVYNTPQQVYGEVNAFSEYGVASATLFITIYWRSRKERANVPRKAR
;
A
#
# COMPACT_ATOMS: atom_id res chain seq x y z
N MET A 1 2.09 8.25 -1.63
CA MET A 1 2.75 8.20 -0.29
C MET A 1 4.21 7.75 -0.44
N ASP A 2 4.99 7.62 0.64
CA ASP A 2 6.37 7.11 0.56
C ASP A 2 6.43 5.57 0.56
N ILE A 3 7.61 5.04 0.21
CA ILE A 3 7.85 3.60 0.02
C ILE A 3 7.56 2.79 1.30
N LEU A 4 7.93 3.31 2.48
CA LEU A 4 7.73 2.57 3.73
C LEU A 4 6.25 2.49 4.09
N THR A 5 5.49 3.56 3.87
CA THR A 5 4.04 3.56 4.11
C THR A 5 3.35 2.49 3.27
N HIS A 6 3.71 2.38 1.98
CA HIS A 6 3.16 1.36 1.08
C HIS A 6 3.52 -0.07 1.47
N ILE A 7 4.64 -0.30 2.15
CA ILE A 7 5.03 -1.63 2.63
C ILE A 7 4.36 -1.94 3.97
N PHE A 8 4.58 -1.08 4.97
CA PHE A 8 4.35 -1.44 6.37
C PHE A 8 2.91 -1.29 6.82
N LEU A 9 2.13 -0.38 6.23
CA LEU A 9 0.71 -0.24 6.53
C LEU A 9 -0.09 -1.50 6.11
N PRO A 10 -0.03 -1.98 4.85
CA PRO A 10 -0.72 -3.20 4.47
C PRO A 10 -0.12 -4.44 5.14
N LEU A 11 1.20 -4.45 5.41
CA LEU A 11 1.83 -5.56 6.12
C LEU A 11 1.30 -5.67 7.56
N THR A 12 1.11 -4.54 8.24
CA THR A 12 0.47 -4.49 9.57
C THR A 12 -0.96 -5.03 9.50
N LEU A 13 -1.74 -4.63 8.50
CA LEU A 13 -3.11 -5.13 8.33
C LEU A 13 -3.13 -6.66 8.12
N ILE A 14 -2.31 -7.18 7.21
CA ILE A 14 -2.20 -8.63 6.97
C ILE A 14 -1.74 -9.38 8.21
N TYR A 15 -0.80 -8.81 8.97
CA TYR A 15 -0.33 -9.38 10.23
C TYR A 15 -1.43 -9.53 11.27
N LEU A 16 -2.26 -8.48 11.43
CA LEU A 16 -3.35 -8.47 12.40
C LEU A 16 -4.50 -9.40 11.99
N LEU A 17 -4.80 -9.48 10.68
CA LEU A 17 -5.90 -10.29 10.17
C LEU A 17 -5.55 -11.78 10.04
N LYS A 18 -4.29 -12.12 9.71
CA LYS A 18 -3.88 -13.52 9.53
C LYS A 18 -3.26 -14.12 10.79
N ARG A 19 -3.98 -15.07 11.38
CA ARG A 19 -3.50 -15.91 12.49
C ARG A 19 -2.23 -16.70 12.15
N ASP A 20 -2.06 -17.13 10.90
CA ASP A 20 -0.94 -17.95 10.44
C ASP A 20 0.16 -17.15 9.72
N PHE A 21 0.34 -15.88 10.09
CA PHE A 21 1.38 -15.02 9.54
C PHE A 21 2.78 -15.65 9.67
N ARG A 22 3.57 -15.58 8.60
CA ARG A 22 4.92 -16.17 8.47
C ARG A 22 5.87 -15.16 7.83
N ALA A 23 7.17 -15.32 8.05
CA ALA A 23 8.20 -14.40 7.55
C ALA A 23 8.15 -14.15 6.03
N TRP A 24 7.74 -15.14 5.22
CA TRP A 24 7.62 -14.96 3.76
C TRP A 24 6.55 -13.93 3.34
N HIS A 25 5.58 -13.60 4.21
CA HIS A 25 4.60 -12.53 3.92
C HIS A 25 5.29 -11.17 3.86
N ILE A 26 6.38 -10.97 4.62
CA ILE A 26 7.21 -9.76 4.55
C ILE A 26 7.85 -9.66 3.17
N GLY A 27 8.30 -10.78 2.59
CA GLY A 27 8.83 -10.81 1.23
C GLY A 27 7.76 -10.45 0.18
N LEU A 28 6.52 -10.88 0.35
CA LEU A 28 5.43 -10.49 -0.55
C LEU A 28 5.05 -9.01 -0.44
N ALA A 29 5.32 -8.36 0.70
CA ALA A 29 5.05 -6.93 0.86
C ALA A 29 5.88 -6.06 -0.08
N LEU A 30 7.00 -6.57 -0.61
CA LEU A 30 7.77 -5.90 -1.65
C LEU A 30 7.00 -5.76 -2.97
N LEU A 31 5.93 -6.52 -3.20
CA LEU A 31 5.05 -6.29 -4.35
C LEU A 31 4.24 -5.00 -4.22
N ALA A 32 4.08 -4.47 -3.01
CA ALA A 32 3.40 -3.20 -2.78
C ALA A 32 4.19 -1.99 -3.29
N ILE A 33 5.47 -2.14 -3.66
CA ILE A 33 6.28 -1.04 -4.24
C ILE A 33 6.43 -1.17 -5.75
N LEU A 34 5.88 -2.22 -6.36
CA LEU A 34 5.96 -2.41 -7.81
C LEU A 34 5.36 -1.23 -8.61
N PRO A 35 4.22 -0.62 -8.21
CA PRO A 35 3.69 0.53 -8.92
C PRO A 35 4.65 1.72 -8.99
N ASP A 36 5.42 1.98 -7.92
CA ASP A 36 6.38 3.09 -7.87
C ASP A 36 7.54 2.94 -8.86
N PHE A 37 7.75 1.75 -9.45
CA PHE A 37 8.81 1.56 -10.44
C PHE A 37 8.53 2.31 -11.76
N ASP A 38 7.34 2.89 -11.90
CA ASP A 38 7.03 3.89 -12.92
C ASP A 38 8.06 5.04 -12.94
N VAL A 39 8.63 5.40 -11.78
CA VAL A 39 9.70 6.42 -11.68
C VAL A 39 10.90 6.09 -12.58
N LEU A 40 11.21 4.81 -12.79
CA LEU A 40 12.31 4.38 -13.67
C LEU A 40 12.05 4.68 -15.15
N THR A 41 10.78 4.91 -15.51
CA THR A 41 10.36 5.33 -16.85
C THR A 41 10.35 6.85 -17.03
N GLY A 42 10.70 7.60 -15.97
CA GLY A 42 10.66 9.07 -15.95
C GLY A 42 9.27 9.66 -15.70
N ILE A 43 8.25 8.82 -15.50
CA ILE A 43 6.86 9.24 -15.27
C ILE A 43 6.39 8.63 -13.96
N HIS A 44 6.02 9.43 -12.96
CA HIS A 44 5.36 8.95 -11.75
C HIS A 44 3.86 8.82 -12.00
N ARG A 45 3.25 7.78 -11.42
CA ARG A 45 1.85 7.38 -11.66
C ARG A 45 1.58 7.08 -13.13
N GLY A 46 2.45 6.28 -13.73
CA GLY A 46 2.40 5.86 -15.13
C GLY A 46 1.68 4.52 -15.33
N LEU A 47 2.34 3.62 -16.06
CA LEU A 47 1.75 2.34 -16.48
C LEU A 47 1.53 1.38 -15.31
N PHE A 48 2.46 1.31 -14.36
CA PHE A 48 2.37 0.40 -13.22
C PHE A 48 1.34 0.84 -12.17
N HIS A 49 0.82 2.07 -12.27
CA HIS A 49 -0.34 2.53 -11.51
C HIS A 49 -1.69 2.28 -12.21
N SER A 50 -1.68 1.74 -13.42
CA SER A 50 -2.89 1.49 -14.21
C SER A 50 -3.47 0.10 -13.95
N ILE A 51 -4.81 0.01 -13.86
CA ILE A 51 -5.52 -1.27 -13.80
C ILE A 51 -5.36 -2.06 -15.09
N LEU A 52 -5.10 -1.38 -16.21
CA LEU A 52 -4.85 -2.04 -17.50
C LEU A 52 -3.57 -2.87 -17.48
N PHE A 53 -2.59 -2.49 -16.64
CA PHE A 53 -1.37 -3.25 -16.43
C PHE A 53 -1.48 -4.19 -15.21
N LEU A 54 -1.91 -3.64 -14.07
CA LEU A 54 -1.99 -4.39 -12.81
C LEU A 54 -3.05 -5.48 -12.82
N GLY A 55 -4.16 -5.29 -13.53
CA GLY A 55 -5.21 -6.30 -13.67
C GLY A 55 -4.71 -7.60 -14.32
N PRO A 56 -4.15 -7.55 -15.55
CA PRO A 56 -3.53 -8.70 -16.17
C PRO A 56 -2.38 -9.31 -15.35
N LEU A 57 -1.55 -8.49 -14.72
CA LEU A 57 -0.48 -8.98 -13.83
C LEU A 57 -1.05 -9.78 -12.64
N ALA A 58 -2.06 -9.23 -11.96
CA ALA A 58 -2.73 -9.89 -10.85
C ALA A 58 -3.41 -11.20 -11.29
N ALA A 59 -4.09 -11.19 -12.44
CA ALA A 59 -4.69 -12.39 -13.03
C ALA A 59 -3.62 -13.44 -13.33
N GLY A 60 -2.46 -13.05 -13.86
CA GLY A 60 -1.32 -13.93 -14.10
C GLY A 60 -0.78 -14.56 -12.81
N ILE A 61 -0.61 -13.76 -11.75
CA ILE A 61 -0.16 -14.24 -10.42
C ILE A 61 -1.14 -15.27 -9.85
N LEU A 62 -2.45 -14.99 -9.92
CA LEU A 62 -3.51 -15.92 -9.47
C LEU A 62 -3.53 -17.20 -10.31
N ALA A 63 -3.53 -17.08 -11.63
CA ALA A 63 -3.56 -18.21 -12.56
C ALA A 63 -2.33 -19.12 -12.40
N LEU A 64 -1.16 -18.53 -12.17
CA LEU A 64 0.08 -19.28 -11.96
C LEU A 64 0.02 -20.15 -10.70
N GLU A 65 -0.39 -19.60 -9.55
CA GLU A 65 -0.52 -20.41 -8.34
C GLU A 65 -1.61 -21.47 -8.51
N TYR A 66 -2.74 -21.12 -9.12
CA TYR A 66 -3.82 -22.08 -9.35
C TYR A 66 -3.37 -23.22 -10.25
N LYS A 67 -2.65 -22.95 -11.35
CA LYS A 67 -2.15 -23.98 -12.26
C LYS A 67 -1.15 -24.92 -11.58
N LEU A 68 -0.26 -24.39 -10.74
CA LEU A 68 0.80 -25.16 -10.10
C LEU A 68 0.34 -25.91 -8.83
N ARG A 69 -0.60 -25.33 -8.07
CA ARG A 69 -0.94 -25.80 -6.71
C ARG A 69 -2.43 -26.02 -6.48
N ARG A 70 -3.29 -25.66 -7.44
CA ARG A 70 -4.77 -25.69 -7.33
C ARG A 70 -5.28 -24.95 -6.08
N ARG A 71 -4.58 -23.89 -5.69
CA ARG A 71 -4.87 -23.04 -4.52
C ARG A 71 -4.48 -21.60 -4.84
N LEU A 72 -5.05 -20.64 -4.11
CA LEU A 72 -4.82 -19.20 -4.29
C LEU A 72 -4.29 -18.52 -3.01
N LYS A 73 -3.69 -19.30 -2.09
CA LYS A 73 -3.38 -18.80 -0.75
C LYS A 73 -2.32 -17.69 -0.76
N HIS A 74 -1.30 -17.83 -1.60
CA HIS A 74 -0.16 -16.89 -1.62
C HIS A 74 -0.41 -15.75 -2.61
N SER A 75 -0.97 -16.09 -3.78
CA SER A 75 -1.34 -15.15 -4.84
C SER A 75 -2.37 -14.13 -4.39
N LEU A 76 -3.37 -14.50 -3.59
CA LEU A 76 -4.32 -13.51 -3.04
C LEU A 76 -3.63 -12.49 -2.13
N ILE A 77 -2.64 -12.91 -1.35
CA ILE A 77 -1.88 -12.01 -0.48
C ILE A 77 -0.96 -11.11 -1.31
N ALA A 78 -0.29 -11.67 -2.33
CA ALA A 78 0.52 -10.91 -3.28
C ALA A 78 -0.31 -9.84 -4.00
N VAL A 79 -1.49 -10.22 -4.50
CA VAL A 79 -2.44 -9.31 -5.17
C VAL A 79 -2.98 -8.27 -4.19
N ALA A 80 -3.25 -8.63 -2.92
CA ALA A 80 -3.64 -7.68 -1.90
C ALA A 80 -2.55 -6.62 -1.65
N PHE A 81 -1.26 -7.02 -1.60
CA PHE A 81 -0.16 -6.06 -1.51
C PHE A 81 -0.09 -5.16 -2.74
N LEU A 82 -0.19 -5.73 -3.94
CA LEU A 82 -0.16 -4.96 -5.19
C LEU A 82 -1.27 -3.89 -5.24
N PHE A 83 -2.49 -4.25 -4.90
CA PHE A 83 -3.62 -3.30 -4.91
C PHE A 83 -3.71 -2.42 -3.68
N SER A 84 -3.07 -2.78 -2.56
CA SER A 84 -2.98 -1.89 -1.41
C SER A 84 -2.25 -0.59 -1.75
N HIS A 85 -1.25 -0.66 -2.64
CA HIS A 85 -0.57 0.53 -3.15
C HIS A 85 -1.56 1.47 -3.85
N ILE A 86 -2.30 0.95 -4.83
CA ILE A 86 -3.30 1.72 -5.58
C ILE A 86 -4.39 2.29 -4.68
N LEU A 87 -4.83 1.51 -3.67
CA LEU A 87 -5.80 1.98 -2.71
C LEU A 87 -5.25 3.15 -1.87
N LEU A 88 -4.00 3.05 -1.40
CA LEU A 88 -3.37 4.10 -0.60
C LEU A 88 -3.13 5.37 -1.40
N ASP A 89 -2.68 5.25 -2.64
CA ASP A 89 -2.51 6.39 -3.53
C ASP A 89 -3.86 6.99 -3.96
N PHE A 90 -4.92 6.18 -4.09
CA PHE A 90 -6.28 6.66 -4.34
C PHE A 90 -6.79 7.55 -3.19
N ILE A 91 -6.57 7.17 -1.93
CA ILE A 91 -7.01 7.95 -0.76
C ILE A 91 -6.05 9.09 -0.36
N SER A 92 -4.95 9.27 -1.10
CA SER A 92 -3.92 10.28 -0.80
C SER A 92 -3.57 11.18 -2.00
N GLY A 93 -4.48 11.32 -2.96
CA GLY A 93 -4.36 12.30 -4.05
C GLY A 93 -4.81 11.78 -5.41
N GLY A 94 -4.78 10.47 -5.65
CA GLY A 94 -5.43 9.85 -6.82
C GLY A 94 -4.53 9.08 -7.77
N VAL A 95 -5.17 8.20 -8.55
CA VAL A 95 -4.52 7.22 -9.42
C VAL A 95 -5.12 7.25 -10.82
N PRO A 96 -4.30 7.26 -11.89
CA PRO A 96 -4.78 7.14 -13.26
C PRO A 96 -5.06 5.69 -13.62
N PHE A 97 -6.23 5.21 -13.20
CA PHE A 97 -6.64 3.81 -13.34
C PHE A 97 -6.58 3.27 -14.78
N LEU A 98 -6.77 4.12 -15.79
CA LEU A 98 -6.86 3.72 -17.21
C LEU A 98 -5.68 4.24 -18.05
N TYR A 99 -4.57 4.66 -17.44
CA TYR A 99 -3.39 5.07 -18.21
C TYR A 99 -2.86 3.92 -19.08
N PRO A 100 -2.42 4.15 -20.34
CA PRO A 100 -2.30 5.44 -21.03
C PRO A 100 -3.55 5.87 -21.82
N LEU A 101 -4.66 5.12 -21.75
CA LEU A 101 -5.89 5.47 -22.48
C LEU A 101 -6.52 6.76 -21.94
N VAL A 102 -6.44 6.96 -20.62
CA VAL A 102 -6.90 8.17 -19.94
C VAL A 102 -5.79 8.69 -19.03
N ASN A 103 -5.36 9.93 -19.27
CA ASN A 103 -4.30 10.59 -18.49
C ASN A 103 -4.81 11.25 -17.20
N VAL A 104 -6.11 11.22 -16.94
CA VAL A 104 -6.71 11.77 -15.73
C VAL A 104 -6.90 10.64 -14.72
N GLY A 105 -6.27 10.79 -13.57
CA GLY A 105 -6.49 10.01 -12.37
C GLY A 105 -7.49 10.65 -11.44
N VAL A 106 -8.11 9.80 -10.62
CA VAL A 106 -9.14 10.17 -9.65
C VAL A 106 -8.67 9.72 -8.27
N GLY A 107 -8.91 10.54 -7.27
CA GLY A 107 -8.60 10.24 -5.88
C GLY A 107 -9.54 10.89 -4.91
N LEU A 108 -9.28 10.62 -3.65
CA LEU A 108 -9.90 11.28 -2.51
C LEU A 108 -8.83 12.08 -1.75
N GLU A 109 -9.27 13.21 -1.22
CA GLU A 109 -8.56 14.00 -0.24
C GLU A 109 -9.45 14.16 0.98
N PHE A 110 -8.87 14.03 2.17
CA PHE A 110 -9.55 14.20 3.45
C PHE A 110 -8.99 15.45 4.13
N PRO A 111 -9.36 16.66 3.67
CA PRO A 111 -8.99 17.85 4.39
C PRO A 111 -9.66 17.77 5.77
N LEU A 112 -8.88 18.01 6.81
CA LEU A 112 -9.39 18.29 8.14
C LEU A 112 -8.60 19.50 8.63
N ILE A 113 -9.15 20.69 8.45
CA ILE A 113 -8.44 21.93 8.74
C ILE A 113 -8.93 22.48 10.07
N LEU A 114 -8.04 22.49 11.07
CA LEU A 114 -8.26 23.20 12.33
C LEU A 114 -7.73 24.63 12.18
N ARG A 115 -8.64 25.61 12.20
CA ARG A 115 -8.27 27.02 12.17
C ARG A 115 -8.24 27.56 13.60
N PHE A 116 -7.08 28.07 14.00
CA PHE A 116 -6.88 28.74 15.27
C PHE A 116 -6.92 30.26 15.07
N GLY A 117 -7.81 30.93 15.79
CA GLY A 117 -7.95 32.39 15.82
C GLY A 117 -8.55 32.83 17.16
N GLU A 118 -9.48 33.80 17.15
CA GLU A 118 -10.25 34.15 18.36
C GLU A 118 -11.07 32.98 18.92
N SER A 119 -11.36 31.98 18.07
CA SER A 119 -11.95 30.70 18.44
C SER A 119 -11.30 29.57 17.63
N VAL A 120 -11.43 28.34 18.12
CA VAL A 120 -11.05 27.14 17.37
C VAL A 120 -12.23 26.76 16.48
N SER A 121 -12.02 26.74 15.16
CA SER A 121 -13.04 26.29 14.21
C SER A 121 -12.52 25.16 13.31
N LEU A 122 -13.42 24.22 13.03
CA LEU A 122 -13.22 23.15 12.06
C LEU A 122 -13.65 23.66 10.69
N VAL A 123 -12.74 23.64 9.72
CA VAL A 123 -12.94 24.03 8.34
C VAL A 123 -12.70 22.82 7.46
N ASP A 124 -13.53 22.64 6.42
CA ASP A 124 -13.42 21.55 5.44
C ASP A 124 -13.29 20.17 6.10
N ILE A 125 -14.42 19.57 6.46
CA ILE A 125 -14.50 18.23 7.09
C ILE A 125 -14.92 17.12 6.11
N SER A 126 -15.32 17.50 4.90
CA SER A 126 -15.88 16.57 3.92
C SER A 126 -14.79 16.05 2.99
N PRO A 127 -14.76 14.73 2.70
CA PRO A 127 -13.89 14.19 1.66
C PRO A 127 -14.13 14.87 0.33
N LYS A 128 -13.05 15.24 -0.37
CA LYS A 128 -13.09 15.88 -1.69
C LYS A 128 -12.60 14.90 -2.74
N ILE A 129 -13.26 14.88 -3.90
CA ILE A 129 -12.73 14.19 -5.07
C ILE A 129 -11.67 15.10 -5.69
N VAL A 130 -10.51 14.52 -5.94
CA VAL A 130 -9.38 15.21 -6.57
C VAL A 130 -8.99 14.50 -7.85
N TYR A 131 -8.44 15.27 -8.77
CA TYR A 131 -7.94 14.78 -10.05
C TYR A 131 -6.44 15.00 -10.10
N ASN A 132 -5.70 13.98 -10.54
CA ASN A 132 -4.26 14.07 -10.72
C ASN A 132 -3.88 13.48 -12.08
N THR A 133 -2.81 13.95 -12.69
CA THR A 133 -2.27 13.41 -13.94
C THR A 133 -0.90 12.78 -13.69
N PRO A 134 -0.46 11.80 -14.51
CA PRO A 134 0.92 11.32 -14.47
C PRO A 134 1.90 12.51 -14.54
N GLN A 135 2.91 12.49 -13.68
CA GLN A 135 3.85 13.60 -13.52
C GLN A 135 5.23 13.18 -14.03
N GLN A 136 5.93 14.08 -14.70
CA GLN A 136 7.33 13.83 -15.06
C GLN A 136 8.19 13.88 -13.79
N VAL A 137 9.10 12.92 -13.64
CA VAL A 137 10.03 12.87 -12.52
C VAL A 137 11.38 13.42 -12.97
N TYR A 138 11.79 14.52 -12.34
CA TYR A 138 13.13 15.08 -12.51
C TYR A 138 13.76 15.34 -11.14
N GLY A 139 15.02 14.95 -10.97
CA GLY A 139 15.80 15.26 -9.77
C GLY A 139 15.60 14.28 -8.61
N GLU A 140 15.66 14.82 -7.40
CA GLU A 140 15.65 14.04 -6.15
C GLU A 140 14.23 13.70 -5.70
N VAL A 141 14.01 12.44 -5.32
CA VAL A 141 12.73 11.97 -4.78
C VAL A 141 12.97 11.48 -3.35
N ASN A 142 12.20 12.04 -2.41
CA ASN A 142 12.22 11.56 -1.03
C ASN A 142 11.58 10.18 -0.95
N ALA A 143 12.41 9.14 -0.83
CA ALA A 143 11.97 7.76 -0.75
C ALA A 143 11.21 7.44 0.55
N PHE A 144 11.49 8.18 1.62
CA PHE A 144 10.97 7.94 2.96
C PHE A 144 10.35 9.21 3.54
N SER A 145 9.24 9.05 4.26
CA SER A 145 8.58 10.12 5.00
C SER A 145 8.50 9.78 6.49
N GLU A 146 8.17 10.78 7.31
CA GLU A 146 7.88 10.60 8.74
C GLU A 146 6.75 9.58 8.97
N TYR A 147 5.71 9.59 8.13
CA TYR A 147 4.62 8.61 8.15
C TYR A 147 5.11 7.20 7.83
N GLY A 148 6.04 7.09 6.89
CA GLY A 148 6.70 5.85 6.52
C GLY A 148 7.49 5.25 7.68
N VAL A 149 8.32 6.06 8.33
CA VAL A 149 9.09 5.64 9.51
C VAL A 149 8.16 5.27 10.67
N ALA A 150 7.08 6.04 10.90
CA ALA A 150 6.10 5.75 11.93
C ALA A 150 5.37 4.42 11.68
N SER A 151 4.92 4.17 10.46
CA SER A 151 4.24 2.91 10.08
C SER A 151 5.15 1.69 10.20
N ALA A 152 6.43 1.82 9.80
CA ALA A 152 7.44 0.78 9.99
C ALA A 152 7.69 0.49 11.48
N THR A 153 7.84 1.54 12.29
CA THR A 153 8.07 1.42 13.74
C THR A 153 6.88 0.75 14.44
N LEU A 154 5.66 1.12 14.06
CA LEU A 154 4.44 0.50 14.55
C LEU A 154 4.41 -1.01 14.24
N PHE A 155 4.67 -1.37 12.97
CA PHE A 155 4.72 -2.77 12.57
C PHE A 155 5.76 -3.56 13.38
N ILE A 156 6.99 -3.06 13.48
CA ILE A 156 8.09 -3.72 14.21
C ILE A 156 7.71 -3.93 15.68
N THR A 157 7.11 -2.91 16.31
CA THR A 157 6.69 -2.97 17.72
C THR A 157 5.62 -4.03 17.93
N ILE A 158 4.57 -4.04 17.10
CA ILE A 158 3.50 -5.04 17.15
C ILE A 158 4.06 -6.44 16.89
N TYR A 159 4.89 -6.58 15.85
CA TYR A 159 5.49 -7.84 15.44
C TYR A 159 6.34 -8.45 16.56
N TRP A 160 7.23 -7.65 17.16
CA TRP A 160 8.13 -8.12 18.21
C TRP A 160 7.37 -8.46 19.49
N ARG A 161 6.45 -7.59 19.94
CA ARG A 161 5.64 -7.85 21.14
C ARG A 161 4.89 -9.17 21.03
N SER A 162 4.16 -9.38 19.94
CA SER A 162 3.39 -10.61 19.73
C SER A 162 4.27 -11.85 19.55
N ARG A 163 5.50 -11.70 19.04
CA ARG A 163 6.47 -12.82 19.00
C ARG A 163 6.93 -13.22 20.40
N LYS A 164 7.20 -12.24 21.28
CA LYS A 164 7.61 -12.46 22.68
C LYS A 164 6.48 -13.12 23.48
N GLU A 165 5.25 -12.66 23.32
CA GLU A 165 4.07 -13.25 23.95
C GLU A 165 3.90 -14.74 23.55
N ARG A 166 4.06 -15.07 22.26
CA ARG A 166 4.00 -16.46 21.77
C ARG A 166 5.15 -17.34 22.27
N ALA A 167 6.32 -16.77 22.53
CA ALA A 167 7.46 -17.50 23.09
C ALA A 167 7.26 -17.84 24.58
N ASN A 168 6.50 -17.01 25.30
CA ASN A 168 6.24 -17.16 26.74
C ASN A 168 5.03 -18.04 27.07
N VAL A 169 4.24 -18.48 26.07
CA VAL A 169 3.16 -19.45 26.30
C VAL A 169 3.78 -20.84 26.47
N PRO A 170 3.62 -21.50 27.64
CA PRO A 170 4.14 -22.84 27.86
C PRO A 170 3.55 -23.78 26.81
N ARG A 171 4.42 -24.49 26.07
CA ARG A 171 3.96 -25.59 25.22
C ARG A 171 3.37 -26.64 26.15
N LYS A 172 2.04 -26.75 26.22
CA LYS A 172 1.39 -27.92 26.79
C LYS A 172 1.95 -29.13 26.05
N ALA A 173 2.65 -30.01 26.76
CA ALA A 173 3.13 -31.28 26.25
C ALA A 173 1.92 -32.01 25.63
N ARG A 174 2.04 -32.33 24.35
CA ARG A 174 1.15 -33.27 23.66
C ARG A 174 1.79 -34.63 23.71
#